data_AF-A0A949L639-F1
#
_entry.id   AF-A0A949L639-F1
#
_cell.length_a   1.000
_cell.length_b   1.000
_cell.length_c   1.000
_cell.angle_alpha   90.00
_cell.angle_beta   90.00
_cell.angle_gamma   90.00
#
_symmetry.space_group_name_H-M   'P 1'
#
loop_
_entity.id
_entity.type
_entity.pdbx_description
1 polymer ?
#
loop_
_entity_poly.entity_id
_entity_poly.type
_entity_poly.pdbx_seq_one_letter_code
_entity_poly.pdbx_strand_id
1 'polypeptide(L)'
;MSSKTFNRIALIIFAVVLLSVIDSCSAAFGPPRVFRLTPGETIPISGDLDDAPMIPNRWLEEPDMETIRGHLGYTTNAAGLTIRFVELRGRLWRGELDLSNADPGDYTLQVFNAASKTKDMEPVYTVRLFPDLASLRADLPSFSERHLDIKPIMIFFMALPLALVMLFLSHLRSGRDEAALQARGIGSVYKLAKSKAGWEIMVGLGSAHGVHPGDRLRILDKNMRDVGELQVSRVGREGSNGVLPLDANIRSGYFVALADSVPHGANRS
;
A
#
# COMPACT_ATOMS: atom_id res chain seq x y z
N MET A 1 -22.33 8.15 -14.70
CA MET A 1 -21.38 7.02 -14.92
C MET A 1 -21.99 5.72 -14.41
N SER A 2 -21.96 4.65 -15.21
CA SER A 2 -22.48 3.32 -14.80
C SER A 2 -21.66 2.76 -13.62
N SER A 3 -22.31 2.01 -12.72
CA SER A 3 -21.62 1.34 -11.59
C SER A 3 -20.46 0.44 -12.08
N LYS A 4 -20.64 -0.23 -13.23
CA LYS A 4 -19.58 -1.02 -13.85
C LYS A 4 -18.36 -0.19 -14.26
N THR A 5 -18.59 1.00 -14.83
CA THR A 5 -17.51 1.90 -15.26
C THR A 5 -16.77 2.48 -14.05
N PHE A 6 -17.51 2.87 -13.00
CA PHE A 6 -16.93 3.33 -11.74
C PHE A 6 -16.01 2.29 -11.11
N ASN A 7 -16.49 1.05 -10.96
CA ASN A 7 -15.71 -0.03 -10.36
C ASN A 7 -14.44 -0.35 -11.16
N ARG A 8 -14.51 -0.29 -12.50
CA ARG A 8 -13.33 -0.48 -13.36
C ARG A 8 -12.29 0.60 -13.15
N ILE A 9 -12.70 1.87 -13.12
CA ILE A 9 -11.79 3.00 -12.90
C ILE A 9 -11.14 2.88 -11.52
N ALA A 10 -11.93 2.64 -10.47
CA ALA A 10 -11.42 2.43 -9.12
C ALA A 10 -10.39 1.29 -9.07
N LEU A 11 -10.70 0.14 -9.70
CA LEU A 11 -9.80 -1.00 -9.74
C LEU A 11 -8.49 -0.70 -10.46
N ILE A 12 -8.52 0.05 -11.57
CA ILE A 12 -7.30 0.49 -12.27
C ILE A 12 -6.45 1.38 -11.35
N ILE A 13 -7.07 2.35 -10.66
CA ILE A 13 -6.35 3.24 -9.74
C ILE A 13 -5.71 2.44 -8.60
N PHE A 14 -6.43 1.50 -8.00
CA PHE A 14 -5.88 0.62 -6.96
C PHE A 14 -4.74 -0.26 -7.48
N ALA A 15 -4.85 -0.76 -8.72
CA ALA A 15 -3.77 -1.51 -9.35
C ALA A 15 -2.52 -0.64 -9.56
N VAL A 16 -2.68 0.62 -9.99
CA VAL A 16 -1.57 1.57 -10.13
C VAL A 16 -0.90 1.84 -8.78
N VAL A 17 -1.67 2.03 -7.71
CA VAL A 17 -1.11 2.16 -6.34
C VAL A 17 -0.29 0.92 -5.98
N LEU A 18 -0.84 -0.29 -6.15
CA LEU A 18 -0.14 -1.53 -5.82
C LEU A 18 1.14 -1.69 -6.63
N LEU A 19 1.08 -1.45 -7.95
CA LEU A 19 2.24 -1.53 -8.83
C LEU A 19 3.31 -0.50 -8.45
N SER A 20 2.93 0.71 -8.04
CA SER A 20 3.89 1.73 -7.58
C SER A 20 4.60 1.34 -6.29
N VAL A 21 3.93 0.60 -5.39
CA VAL A 21 4.56 0.05 -4.17
C VAL A 21 5.55 -1.05 -4.53
N ILE A 22 5.16 -1.99 -5.40
CA ILE A 22 6.04 -3.06 -5.87
C ILE A 22 7.28 -2.46 -6.53
N ASP A 23 7.09 -1.46 -7.39
CA ASP A 23 8.17 -0.80 -8.09
C ASP A 23 9.08 0.02 -7.15
N SER A 24 8.52 0.64 -6.11
CA SER A 24 9.30 1.30 -5.06
C SER A 24 10.15 0.32 -4.26
N CYS A 25 9.63 -0.88 -3.97
CA CYS A 25 10.41 -1.94 -3.36
C CYS A 25 11.55 -2.38 -4.28
N SER A 26 11.31 -2.55 -5.58
CA SER A 26 12.36 -2.87 -6.55
C SER A 26 13.43 -1.78 -6.62
N ALA A 27 13.04 -0.50 -6.53
CA ALA A 27 13.97 0.62 -6.42
C ALA A 27 14.84 0.56 -5.16
N ALA A 28 14.21 0.28 -4.00
CA ALA A 28 14.87 0.25 -2.70
C ALA A 28 15.79 -0.96 -2.48
N PHE A 29 15.42 -2.12 -3.04
CA PHE A 29 16.16 -3.38 -2.92
C PHE A 29 17.04 -3.68 -4.15
N GLY A 30 17.50 -2.64 -4.85
CA GLY A 30 18.45 -2.79 -5.94
C GLY A 30 19.75 -3.50 -5.52
N PRO A 31 20.64 -3.83 -6.47
CA PRO A 31 21.89 -4.53 -6.19
C PRO A 31 22.64 -3.86 -5.03
N PRO A 32 22.97 -4.59 -3.96
CA PRO A 32 23.64 -4.00 -2.81
C PRO A 32 25.00 -3.46 -3.24
N ARG A 33 25.43 -2.34 -2.64
CA ARG A 33 26.76 -1.75 -2.81
C ARG A 33 27.08 -1.28 -4.24
N VAL A 34 26.06 -0.95 -5.05
CA VAL A 34 26.26 -0.35 -6.38
C VAL A 34 25.80 1.10 -6.38
N PHE A 35 26.73 2.01 -6.67
CA PHE A 35 26.48 3.42 -6.92
C PHE A 35 26.47 3.68 -8.43
N ARG A 36 25.48 4.43 -8.91
CA ARG A 36 25.26 4.71 -10.34
C ARG A 36 25.27 6.21 -10.57
N LEU A 37 26.06 6.69 -11.53
CA LEU A 37 26.13 8.10 -11.86
C LEU A 37 26.47 8.32 -13.33
N THR A 38 26.22 9.55 -13.78
CA THR A 38 26.70 10.07 -15.07
C THR A 38 27.86 11.07 -14.89
N PRO A 39 28.71 11.30 -15.91
CA PRO A 39 29.78 12.28 -15.82
C PRO A 39 29.27 13.67 -15.44
N GLY A 40 29.92 14.32 -14.47
CA GLY A 40 29.51 15.64 -13.97
C GLY A 40 28.40 15.61 -12.92
N GLU A 41 27.85 14.44 -12.60
CA GLU A 41 26.84 14.29 -11.57
C GLU A 41 27.49 14.02 -10.20
N THR A 42 27.03 14.73 -9.19
CA THR A 42 27.36 14.44 -7.79
C THR A 42 26.19 13.72 -7.14
N ILE A 43 26.41 12.49 -6.66
CA ILE A 43 25.37 11.67 -6.04
C ILE A 43 25.60 11.50 -4.54
N PRO A 44 24.53 11.45 -3.72
CA PRO A 44 24.64 11.05 -2.33
C PRO A 44 24.92 9.54 -2.24
N ILE A 45 25.93 9.16 -1.47
CA ILE A 45 26.30 7.77 -1.19
C ILE A 45 26.33 7.53 0.31
N SER A 46 26.06 6.29 0.70
CA SER A 46 26.13 5.87 2.10
C SER A 46 26.50 4.42 2.20
N GLY A 47 27.09 4.05 3.33
CA GLY A 47 27.42 2.67 3.63
C GLY A 47 27.68 2.48 5.11
N ASP A 48 27.94 1.23 5.47
CA ASP A 48 28.36 0.86 6.81
C ASP A 48 29.82 0.41 6.78
N LEU A 49 30.56 0.82 7.81
CA LEU A 49 31.86 0.26 8.16
C LEU A 49 31.68 -1.05 8.92
N ASP A 50 32.61 -1.97 8.80
CA ASP A 50 32.71 -3.15 9.64
C ASP A 50 33.33 -2.84 11.00
N ASP A 51 34.33 -1.96 11.03
CA ASP A 51 34.98 -1.49 12.25
C ASP A 51 34.58 -0.04 12.59
N ALA A 52 33.81 0.13 13.66
CA ALA A 52 33.32 1.44 14.06
C ALA A 52 34.48 2.35 14.53
N PRO A 53 34.63 3.58 13.99
CA PRO A 53 35.63 4.51 14.46
C PRO A 53 35.35 4.87 15.92
N MET A 54 36.40 4.82 16.73
CA MET A 54 36.32 5.15 18.16
C MET A 54 36.31 6.67 18.34
N ILE A 55 35.18 7.28 17.97
CA ILE A 55 34.94 8.71 18.19
C ILE A 55 34.53 8.86 19.66
N PRO A 56 35.24 9.68 20.46
CA PRO A 56 34.88 9.92 21.85
C PRO A 56 33.40 10.27 21.93
N ASN A 57 32.68 9.54 22.78
CA ASN A 57 31.25 9.60 23.02
C ASN A 57 30.76 11.02 23.34
N ARG A 58 30.60 11.87 22.32
CA ARG A 58 29.83 13.10 22.38
C ARG A 58 28.53 12.84 21.63
N TRP A 59 27.68 12.01 22.23
CA TRP A 59 26.40 11.47 21.71
C TRP A 59 25.35 12.54 21.28
N LEU A 60 25.72 13.81 21.16
CA LEU A 60 24.83 14.94 20.87
C LEU A 60 25.40 15.94 19.86
N GLU A 61 26.68 15.88 19.50
CA GLU A 61 27.27 16.81 18.53
C GLU A 61 27.66 16.04 17.26
N GLU A 62 27.16 16.49 16.11
CA GLU A 62 27.62 16.00 14.82
C GLU A 62 29.13 16.28 14.72
N PRO A 63 29.98 15.26 14.47
CA PRO A 63 31.41 15.47 14.35
C PRO A 63 31.67 16.50 13.26
N ASP A 64 32.59 17.42 13.51
CA ASP A 64 32.98 18.38 12.49
C ASP A 64 33.62 17.68 11.28
N MET A 65 33.64 18.37 10.15
CA MET A 65 34.12 17.82 8.89
C MET A 65 35.59 17.38 8.95
N GLU A 66 36.39 18.03 9.81
CA GLU A 66 37.80 17.70 10.01
C GLU A 66 37.95 16.37 10.76
N THR A 67 37.14 16.16 11.80
CA THR A 67 37.06 14.90 12.54
C THR A 67 36.61 13.76 11.63
N ILE A 68 35.59 13.97 10.80
CA ILE A 68 35.13 12.93 9.85
C ILE A 68 36.26 12.52 8.90
N ARG A 69 36.98 13.50 8.31
CA ARG A 69 38.11 13.24 7.40
C ARG A 69 39.30 12.57 8.09
N GLY A 70 39.51 12.81 9.39
CA GLY A 70 40.54 12.13 10.17
C GLY A 70 40.25 10.65 10.43
N HIS A 71 38.97 10.25 10.44
CA HIS A 71 38.55 8.89 10.75
C HIS A 71 38.20 8.04 9.53
N LEU A 72 37.92 8.65 8.38
CA LEU A 72 37.56 7.94 7.15
C LEU A 72 38.64 8.06 6.09
N GLY A 73 39.00 6.93 5.51
CA GLY A 73 39.78 6.86 4.28
C GLY A 73 39.00 6.11 3.21
N TYR A 74 39.44 6.26 1.96
CA TYR A 74 38.92 5.46 0.87
C TYR A 74 40.02 5.09 -0.13
N THR A 75 39.82 3.97 -0.82
CA THR A 75 40.64 3.53 -1.95
C THR A 75 39.75 3.33 -3.17
N THR A 76 40.30 3.59 -4.35
CA THR A 76 39.59 3.44 -5.62
C THR A 76 40.55 3.15 -6.75
N ASN A 77 40.06 2.46 -7.79
CA ASN A 77 40.77 2.27 -9.06
C ASN A 77 40.38 3.33 -10.13
N ALA A 78 39.46 4.24 -9.81
CA ALA A 78 39.03 5.30 -10.71
C ALA A 78 39.91 6.54 -10.58
N ALA A 79 40.54 6.95 -11.67
CA ALA A 79 41.22 8.24 -11.73
C ALA A 79 40.19 9.38 -11.63
N GLY A 80 40.40 10.32 -10.70
CA GLY A 80 39.52 11.49 -10.55
C GLY A 80 38.25 11.25 -9.73
N LEU A 81 38.07 10.07 -9.11
CA LEU A 81 36.97 9.85 -8.17
C LEU A 81 37.25 10.58 -6.85
N THR A 82 36.31 11.41 -6.44
CA THR A 82 36.39 12.16 -5.18
C THR A 82 35.17 11.91 -4.31
N ILE A 83 35.41 11.83 -3.01
CA ILE A 83 34.35 11.69 -2.00
C ILE A 83 34.45 12.83 -1.01
N ARG A 84 33.32 13.52 -0.82
CA ARG A 84 33.13 14.44 0.29
C ARG A 84 32.27 13.76 1.35
N PHE A 85 32.89 13.25 2.41
CA PHE A 85 32.14 12.72 3.56
C PHE A 85 31.36 13.85 4.24
N VAL A 86 30.09 13.58 4.58
CA VAL A 86 29.14 14.54 5.16
C VAL A 86 28.71 14.11 6.55
N GLU A 87 28.62 12.80 6.81
CA GLU A 87 28.13 12.29 8.09
C GLU A 87 28.88 11.02 8.48
N LEU A 88 29.15 10.88 9.78
CA LEU A 88 29.66 9.66 10.40
C LEU A 88 28.96 9.46 11.74
N ARG A 89 28.13 8.41 11.84
CA ARG A 89 27.37 8.07 13.04
C ARG A 89 27.50 6.58 13.34
N GLY A 90 28.35 6.25 14.31
CA GLY A 90 28.69 4.86 14.61
C GLY A 90 29.38 4.22 13.41
N ARG A 91 28.77 3.18 12.84
CA ARG A 91 29.25 2.49 11.62
C ARG A 91 28.77 3.14 10.32
N LEU A 92 27.69 3.91 10.39
CA LEU A 92 27.09 4.53 9.22
C LEU A 92 27.92 5.74 8.79
N TRP A 93 28.28 5.78 7.52
CA TRP A 93 28.86 6.95 6.89
C TRP A 93 27.98 7.41 5.72
N ARG A 94 27.98 8.72 5.47
CA ARG A 94 27.38 9.32 4.28
C ARG A 94 28.35 10.30 3.65
N GLY A 95 28.27 10.41 2.33
CA GLY A 95 29.07 11.36 1.58
C GLY A 95 28.44 11.68 0.23
N GLU A 96 29.13 12.52 -0.50
CA GLU A 96 28.84 12.84 -1.89
C GLU A 96 29.98 12.32 -2.76
N LEU A 97 29.63 11.62 -3.83
CA LEU A 97 30.53 11.05 -4.80
C LEU A 97 30.50 11.88 -6.08
N ASP A 98 31.68 12.26 -6.59
CA ASP A 98 31.85 12.86 -7.90
C ASP A 98 32.88 12.07 -8.72
N LEU A 99 32.56 11.85 -10.00
CA LEU A 99 33.41 11.20 -10.99
C LEU A 99 33.17 11.83 -12.37
N SER A 100 33.89 12.91 -12.64
CA SER A 100 33.70 13.70 -13.86
C SER A 100 34.73 13.40 -14.98
N ASN A 101 35.89 12.85 -14.65
CA ASN A 101 37.05 12.72 -15.56
C ASN A 101 37.47 11.25 -15.80
N ALA A 102 36.51 10.34 -15.98
CA ALA A 102 36.77 8.93 -16.23
C ALA A 102 35.92 8.39 -17.38
N ASP A 103 36.40 7.34 -18.04
CA ASP A 103 35.64 6.67 -19.10
C ASP A 103 34.46 5.87 -18.51
N PRO A 104 33.34 5.73 -19.23
CA PRO A 104 32.23 4.90 -18.76
C PRO A 104 32.66 3.46 -18.43
N GLY A 105 32.23 2.93 -17.29
CA GLY A 105 32.67 1.61 -16.81
C GLY A 105 32.37 1.36 -15.33
N ASP A 106 32.81 0.19 -14.86
CA ASP A 106 32.69 -0.24 -13.47
C ASP A 106 34.01 0.00 -12.72
N TYR A 107 33.92 0.76 -11.63
CA TYR A 107 35.01 1.11 -10.74
C TYR A 107 34.77 0.57 -9.34
N THR A 108 35.84 0.40 -8.57
CA THR A 108 35.78 -0.04 -7.19
C THR A 108 35.97 1.15 -6.26
N LEU A 109 35.18 1.18 -5.20
CA LEU A 109 35.31 2.10 -4.08
C LEU A 109 35.28 1.29 -2.79
N GLN A 110 36.27 1.48 -1.93
CA GLN A 110 36.26 0.92 -0.58
C GLN A 110 36.44 2.06 0.40
N VAL A 111 35.49 2.21 1.34
CA VAL A 111 35.56 3.19 2.43
C VAL A 111 35.91 2.42 3.70
N PHE A 112 36.86 2.93 4.46
CA PHE A 112 37.37 2.25 5.65
C PHE A 112 37.64 3.23 6.78
N ASN A 113 37.61 2.73 8.01
CA ASN A 113 38.11 3.45 9.17
C ASN A 113 39.64 3.62 9.05
N ALA A 114 40.12 4.86 8.99
CA ALA A 114 41.53 5.19 8.78
C ALA A 114 42.45 4.65 9.89
N ALA A 115 41.93 4.49 11.11
CA ALA A 115 42.64 3.94 12.26
C ALA A 115 42.57 2.40 12.34
N SER A 116 41.72 1.75 11.54
CA SER A 116 41.57 0.29 11.58
C SER A 116 42.80 -0.42 11.03
N LYS A 117 43.11 -1.58 11.61
CA LYS A 117 44.16 -2.48 11.14
C LYS A 117 43.68 -3.42 10.02
N THR A 118 42.37 -3.53 9.84
CA THR A 118 41.72 -4.48 8.91
C THR A 118 41.01 -3.75 7.77
N LYS A 119 41.67 -2.74 7.17
CA LYS A 119 41.12 -1.92 6.08
C LYS A 119 40.66 -2.76 4.89
N ASP A 120 41.41 -3.80 4.56
CA ASP A 120 41.14 -4.68 3.41
C ASP A 120 39.90 -5.57 3.60
N MET A 121 39.35 -5.66 4.82
CA MET A 121 38.14 -6.45 5.12
C MET A 121 36.86 -5.64 4.93
N GLU A 122 36.96 -4.31 4.76
CA GLU A 122 35.81 -3.44 4.62
C GLU A 122 35.04 -3.69 3.31
N PRO A 123 33.73 -3.43 3.25
CA PRO A 123 32.92 -3.62 2.06
C PRO A 123 33.46 -2.87 0.83
N VAL A 124 33.62 -3.59 -0.27
CA VAL A 124 33.88 -2.99 -1.59
C VAL A 124 32.55 -2.67 -2.28
N TYR A 125 32.45 -1.44 -2.74
CA TYR A 125 31.35 -0.89 -3.51
C TYR A 125 31.73 -0.80 -4.99
N THR A 126 30.76 -1.04 -5.87
CA THR A 126 30.91 -0.81 -7.30
C THR A 126 30.36 0.56 -7.66
N VAL A 127 31.18 1.40 -8.28
CA VAL A 127 30.79 2.68 -8.85
C VAL A 127 30.67 2.50 -10.35
N ARG A 128 29.45 2.55 -10.88
CA ARG A 128 29.16 2.39 -12.31
C ARG A 128 28.92 3.75 -12.96
N LEU A 129 29.84 4.14 -13.82
CA LEU A 129 29.76 5.36 -14.61
C LEU A 129 29.12 5.06 -15.97
N PHE A 130 27.96 5.65 -16.24
CA PHE A 130 27.27 5.49 -17.53
C PHE A 130 27.64 6.61 -18.51
N PRO A 131 27.64 6.35 -19.83
CA PRO A 131 27.93 7.39 -20.82
C PRO A 131 26.89 8.52 -20.84
N ASP A 132 25.64 8.21 -20.49
CA ASP A 132 24.52 9.14 -20.55
C ASP A 132 23.37 8.71 -19.62
N LEU A 133 22.41 9.62 -19.41
CA LEU A 133 21.24 9.40 -18.54
C LEU A 133 20.29 8.31 -19.04
N ALA A 134 20.18 8.06 -20.35
CA ALA A 134 19.35 6.98 -20.87
C ALA A 134 19.98 5.62 -20.55
N SER A 135 21.30 5.50 -20.68
CA SER A 135 22.04 4.31 -20.27
C SER A 135 21.92 4.04 -18.76
N LEU A 136 22.01 5.09 -17.93
CA LEU A 136 21.78 4.97 -16.48
C LEU A 136 20.36 4.48 -16.19
N ARG A 137 19.34 5.11 -16.78
CA ARG A 137 17.93 4.74 -16.57
C ARG A 137 17.63 3.30 -16.99
N ALA A 138 18.27 2.80 -18.05
CA ALA A 138 18.13 1.43 -18.50
C ALA A 138 18.58 0.39 -17.45
N ASP A 139 19.58 0.72 -16.63
CA ASP A 139 20.10 -0.15 -15.56
C ASP A 139 19.31 -0.04 -14.24
N LEU A 140 18.48 1.00 -14.08
CA LEU A 140 17.69 1.16 -12.85
C LEU A 140 16.72 -0.02 -12.67
N PRO A 141 16.58 -0.55 -11.44
CA PRO A 141 15.70 -1.69 -11.18
C PRO A 141 14.20 -1.31 -11.25
N SER A 142 13.86 -0.03 -11.07
CA SER A 142 12.49 0.46 -11.16
C SER A 142 12.02 0.55 -12.61
N PHE A 143 10.86 -0.03 -12.88
CA PHE A 143 10.17 0.05 -14.16
C PHE A 143 9.75 1.50 -14.48
N SER A 144 9.20 2.23 -13.50
CA SER A 144 8.75 3.60 -13.74
C SER A 144 9.90 4.58 -13.96
N GLU A 145 11.01 4.44 -13.25
CA GLU A 145 12.20 5.26 -13.52
C GLU A 145 12.81 4.93 -14.89
N ARG A 146 12.85 3.63 -15.24
CA ARG A 146 13.42 3.18 -16.53
C ARG A 146 12.64 3.69 -17.74
N HIS A 147 11.32 3.65 -17.70
CA HIS A 147 10.47 3.90 -18.86
C HIS A 147 9.75 5.23 -18.86
N LEU A 148 9.46 5.78 -17.67
CA LEU A 148 8.66 7.00 -17.52
C LEU A 148 9.47 8.15 -16.94
N ASP A 149 10.69 7.91 -16.45
CA ASP A 149 11.53 8.91 -15.78
C ASP A 149 10.84 9.53 -14.55
N ILE A 150 10.05 8.72 -13.85
CA ILE A 150 9.27 9.13 -12.68
C ILE A 150 9.61 8.18 -11.55
N LYS A 151 10.02 8.72 -10.40
CA LYS A 151 10.24 7.92 -9.20
C LYS A 151 8.93 7.23 -8.79
N PRO A 152 8.92 5.91 -8.52
CA PRO A 152 7.69 5.17 -8.22
C PRO A 152 6.93 5.71 -7.01
N ILE A 153 7.64 6.28 -6.03
CA ILE A 153 7.03 6.93 -4.87
C ILE A 153 6.16 8.14 -5.25
N MET A 154 6.47 8.86 -6.33
CA MET A 154 5.63 9.96 -6.81
C MET A 154 4.33 9.43 -7.40
N ILE A 155 4.38 8.32 -8.14
CA ILE A 155 3.18 7.65 -8.67
C ILE A 155 2.25 7.26 -7.51
N PHE A 156 2.83 6.69 -6.45
CA PHE A 156 2.08 6.36 -5.23
C PHE A 156 1.38 7.59 -4.64
N PHE A 157 2.11 8.69 -4.42
CA PHE A 157 1.53 9.92 -3.84
C PHE A 157 0.47 10.57 -4.74
N MET A 158 0.55 10.40 -6.05
CA MET A 158 -0.50 10.89 -6.98
C MET A 158 -1.72 9.97 -7.01
N ALA A 159 -1.52 8.65 -7.00
CA ALA A 159 -2.59 7.66 -7.16
C ALA A 159 -3.35 7.38 -5.86
N LEU A 160 -2.69 7.43 -4.70
CA LEU A 160 -3.31 7.12 -3.40
C LEU A 160 -4.47 8.07 -3.04
N PRO A 161 -4.33 9.41 -3.13
CA PRO A 161 -5.45 10.31 -2.83
C PRO A 161 -6.66 10.05 -3.74
N LEU A 162 -6.41 9.76 -5.01
CA LEU A 162 -7.46 9.43 -5.96
C LEU A 162 -8.15 8.10 -5.59
N ALA A 163 -7.39 7.10 -5.16
CA ALA A 163 -7.92 5.83 -4.66
C ALA A 163 -8.82 6.04 -3.42
N LEU A 164 -8.39 6.89 -2.48
CA LEU A 164 -9.16 7.23 -1.28
C LEU A 164 -10.46 7.96 -1.62
N VAL A 165 -10.42 8.90 -2.57
CA VAL A 165 -11.63 9.58 -3.06
C VAL A 165 -12.59 8.58 -3.71
N MET A 166 -12.08 7.66 -4.55
CA MET A 166 -12.92 6.61 -5.14
C MET A 166 -13.54 5.71 -4.07
N LEU A 167 -12.80 5.33 -3.04
CA LEU A 167 -13.31 4.52 -1.93
C LEU A 167 -14.39 5.27 -1.14
N PHE A 168 -14.17 6.56 -0.85
CA PHE A 168 -15.16 7.41 -0.19
C PHE A 168 -16.44 7.55 -1.00
N LEU A 169 -16.34 7.84 -2.31
CA LEU A 169 -17.49 7.93 -3.19
C LEU A 169 -18.23 6.59 -3.32
N SER A 170 -17.49 5.48 -3.33
CA SER A 170 -18.07 4.13 -3.31
C SER A 170 -18.88 3.90 -2.03
N HIS A 171 -18.34 4.31 -0.88
CA HIS A 171 -19.02 4.18 0.40
C HIS A 171 -20.30 5.03 0.46
N LEU A 172 -20.23 6.30 0.05
CA LEU A 172 -21.41 7.17 -0.03
C LEU A 172 -22.50 6.60 -0.94
N ARG A 173 -22.11 6.03 -2.09
CA ARG A 173 -23.06 5.43 -3.01
C ARG A 173 -23.70 4.18 -2.43
N SER A 174 -22.89 3.30 -1.84
CA SER A 174 -23.39 2.09 -1.17
C SER A 174 -24.41 2.42 -0.08
N GLY A 175 -24.11 3.42 0.75
CA GLY A 175 -25.03 3.85 1.81
C GLY A 175 -26.34 4.44 1.27
N ARG A 176 -26.29 5.17 0.15
CA ARG A 176 -27.52 5.69 -0.51
C ARG A 176 -28.35 4.57 -1.13
N ASP A 177 -27.72 3.62 -1.79
CA ASP A 177 -28.40 2.47 -2.40
C ASP A 177 -29.09 1.62 -1.30
N GLU A 178 -28.42 1.45 -0.16
CA GLU A 178 -28.95 0.77 1.01
C GLU A 178 -30.09 1.53 1.69
N ALA A 179 -29.93 2.84 1.93
CA ALA A 179 -30.99 3.68 2.47
C ALA A 179 -32.23 3.73 1.55
N ALA A 180 -32.04 3.71 0.23
CA ALA A 180 -33.13 3.65 -0.73
C ALA A 180 -33.88 2.31 -0.69
N LEU A 181 -33.20 1.20 -0.41
CA LEU A 181 -33.84 -0.09 -0.16
C LEU A 181 -34.61 -0.06 1.17
N GLN A 182 -34.00 0.45 2.24
CA GLN A 182 -34.63 0.54 3.56
C GLN A 182 -35.87 1.44 3.56
N ALA A 183 -35.83 2.56 2.84
CA ALA A 183 -36.99 3.43 2.64
C ALA A 183 -38.14 2.73 1.90
N ARG A 184 -37.84 1.71 1.12
CA ARG A 184 -38.82 0.82 0.48
C ARG A 184 -39.19 -0.37 1.35
N GLY A 185 -38.81 -0.40 2.63
CA GLY A 185 -39.08 -1.51 3.54
C GLY A 185 -38.24 -2.76 3.27
N ILE A 186 -37.14 -2.64 2.53
CA ILE A 186 -36.25 -3.75 2.16
C ILE A 186 -34.89 -3.58 2.87
N GLY A 187 -34.43 -4.57 3.61
CA GLY A 187 -33.11 -4.57 4.24
C GLY A 187 -32.23 -5.71 3.75
N SER A 188 -30.92 -5.51 3.76
CA SER A 188 -29.95 -6.58 3.49
C SER A 188 -29.75 -7.48 4.70
N VAL A 189 -29.49 -8.76 4.43
CA VAL A 189 -29.03 -9.71 5.44
C VAL A 189 -27.51 -9.56 5.62
N TYR A 190 -27.06 -9.05 6.77
CA TYR A 190 -25.64 -8.79 7.03
C TYR A 190 -24.88 -9.98 7.61
N LYS A 191 -25.57 -10.80 8.42
CA LYS A 191 -24.94 -11.90 9.14
C LYS A 191 -25.86 -13.11 9.18
N LEU A 192 -25.29 -14.26 8.85
CA LEU A 192 -25.86 -15.58 9.12
C LEU A 192 -24.91 -16.29 10.08
N ALA A 193 -25.39 -16.68 11.25
CA ALA A 193 -24.65 -17.49 12.20
C ALA A 193 -25.42 -18.79 12.49
N LYS A 194 -24.74 -19.93 12.45
CA LYS A 194 -25.37 -21.21 12.79
C LYS A 194 -25.37 -21.40 14.30
N SER A 195 -26.53 -21.70 14.88
CA SER A 195 -26.70 -22.01 16.30
C SER A 195 -27.36 -23.39 16.49
N LYS A 196 -27.45 -23.87 17.74
CA LYS A 196 -28.16 -25.12 18.07
C LYS A 196 -29.67 -25.05 17.78
N ALA A 197 -30.24 -23.85 17.79
CA ALA A 197 -31.68 -23.63 17.59
C ALA A 197 -32.05 -23.34 16.12
N GLY A 198 -31.07 -23.06 15.26
CA GLY A 198 -31.34 -22.60 13.89
C GLY A 198 -30.26 -21.66 13.35
N TRP A 199 -30.51 -21.09 12.19
CA TRP A 199 -29.77 -19.95 11.68
C TRP A 199 -30.20 -18.68 12.41
N GLU A 200 -29.27 -17.98 13.05
CA GLU A 200 -29.46 -16.63 13.55
C GLU A 200 -29.12 -15.64 12.43
N ILE A 201 -30.10 -14.82 12.05
CA ILE A 201 -29.96 -13.84 10.99
C ILE A 201 -30.04 -12.44 11.60
N MET A 202 -29.11 -11.56 11.19
CA MET A 202 -29.19 -10.13 11.45
C MET A 202 -29.49 -9.38 10.14
N VAL A 203 -30.48 -8.50 10.19
CA VAL A 203 -31.00 -7.78 9.02
C VAL A 203 -30.98 -6.26 9.22
N GLY A 204 -30.85 -5.53 8.11
CA GLY A 204 -30.87 -4.06 8.06
C GLY A 204 -32.25 -3.42 8.06
N LEU A 205 -33.19 -3.99 8.80
CA LEU A 205 -34.46 -3.35 9.12
C LEU A 205 -34.64 -3.38 10.63
N GLY A 206 -35.00 -2.25 11.23
CA GLY A 206 -35.14 -2.11 12.67
C GLY A 206 -36.37 -1.27 13.03
N SER A 207 -36.44 -0.82 14.26
CA SER A 207 -37.56 0.01 14.74
C SER A 207 -37.70 1.34 13.99
N ALA A 208 -36.59 1.96 13.58
CA ALA A 208 -36.61 3.16 12.73
C ALA A 208 -37.23 2.90 11.34
N HIS A 209 -37.32 1.63 10.94
CA HIS A 209 -37.89 1.17 9.68
C HIS A 209 -39.27 0.52 9.87
N GLY A 210 -39.87 0.62 11.07
CA GLY A 210 -41.22 0.11 11.36
C GLY A 210 -41.29 -1.37 11.77
N VAL A 211 -40.16 -2.01 12.07
CA VAL A 211 -40.14 -3.41 12.54
C VAL A 211 -40.35 -3.50 14.04
N HIS A 212 -41.16 -4.46 14.47
CA HIS A 212 -41.45 -4.77 15.88
C HIS A 212 -41.09 -6.22 16.22
N PRO A 213 -40.77 -6.54 17.50
CA PRO A 213 -40.60 -7.92 17.93
C PRO A 213 -41.85 -8.76 17.65
N GLY A 214 -41.67 -9.94 17.06
CA GLY A 214 -42.76 -10.82 16.65
C GLY A 214 -43.21 -10.64 15.20
N ASP A 215 -42.81 -9.57 14.52
CA ASP A 215 -43.13 -9.34 13.11
C ASP A 215 -42.57 -10.46 12.22
N ARG A 216 -43.28 -10.71 11.11
CA ARG A 216 -42.84 -11.63 10.07
C ARG A 216 -42.34 -10.83 8.88
N LEU A 217 -41.06 -10.98 8.57
CA LEU A 217 -40.42 -10.38 7.41
C LEU A 217 -40.32 -11.43 6.30
N ARG A 218 -40.57 -11.04 5.05
CA ARG A 218 -40.33 -11.92 3.90
C ARG A 218 -38.86 -11.92 3.56
N ILE A 219 -38.34 -13.07 3.16
CA ILE A 219 -36.95 -13.25 2.74
C ILE A 219 -36.95 -13.27 1.22
N LEU A 220 -36.09 -12.46 0.63
CA LEU A 220 -35.98 -12.32 -0.81
C LEU A 220 -34.60 -12.80 -1.28
N ASP A 221 -34.57 -13.50 -2.41
CA ASP A 221 -33.32 -13.84 -3.10
C ASP A 221 -32.70 -12.61 -3.78
N LYS A 222 -31.56 -12.82 -4.45
CA LYS A 222 -30.85 -11.75 -5.20
C LYS A 222 -31.67 -11.15 -6.35
N ASN A 223 -32.72 -11.85 -6.80
CA ASN A 223 -33.63 -11.43 -7.85
C ASN A 223 -34.94 -10.83 -7.29
N MET A 224 -34.99 -10.55 -5.99
CA MET A 224 -36.16 -10.03 -5.27
C MET A 224 -37.36 -11.00 -5.27
N ARG A 225 -37.11 -12.32 -5.38
CA ARG A 225 -38.13 -13.36 -5.29
C ARG A 225 -38.28 -13.86 -3.87
N ASP A 226 -39.51 -14.09 -3.44
CA ASP A 226 -39.81 -14.63 -2.12
C ASP A 226 -39.28 -16.07 -1.99
N VAL A 227 -38.54 -16.32 -0.90
CA VAL A 227 -37.93 -17.62 -0.60
C VAL A 227 -38.25 -18.11 0.83
N GLY A 228 -39.01 -17.35 1.62
CA GLY A 228 -39.38 -17.75 2.97
C GLY A 228 -39.72 -16.59 3.91
N GLU A 229 -39.97 -16.90 5.18
CA GLU A 229 -40.32 -15.91 6.20
C GLU A 229 -39.36 -15.97 7.39
N LEU A 230 -38.99 -14.80 7.91
CA LEU A 230 -38.19 -14.60 9.10
C LEU A 230 -39.07 -14.04 10.22
N GLN A 231 -39.14 -14.73 11.35
CA GLN A 231 -39.75 -14.18 12.54
C GLN A 231 -38.74 -13.36 13.34
N VAL A 232 -39.09 -12.11 13.62
CA VAL A 232 -38.23 -11.16 14.35
C VAL A 232 -38.27 -11.45 15.84
N SER A 233 -37.11 -11.66 16.45
CA SER A 233 -36.93 -11.97 17.87
C SER A 233 -36.46 -10.77 18.70
N ARG A 234 -35.55 -9.96 18.13
CA ARG A 234 -35.03 -8.73 18.76
C ARG A 234 -34.97 -7.63 17.73
N VAL A 235 -35.30 -6.41 18.16
CA VAL A 235 -35.28 -5.23 17.31
C VAL A 235 -34.36 -4.18 17.93
N GLY A 236 -33.37 -3.74 17.16
CA GLY A 236 -32.57 -2.55 17.43
C GLY A 236 -33.09 -1.33 16.66
N ARG A 237 -32.34 -0.22 16.71
CA ARG A 237 -32.73 1.02 16.01
C ARG A 237 -32.75 0.84 14.50
N GLU A 238 -31.65 0.38 13.91
CA GLU A 238 -31.47 0.28 12.44
C GLU A 238 -31.46 -1.16 11.92
N GLY A 239 -31.45 -2.15 12.81
CA GLY A 239 -31.44 -3.56 12.45
C GLY A 239 -32.23 -4.43 13.42
N SER A 240 -32.49 -5.66 13.03
CA SER A 240 -33.21 -6.65 13.84
C SER A 240 -32.62 -8.04 13.65
N ASN A 241 -32.93 -8.94 14.58
CA ASN A 241 -32.46 -10.30 14.59
C ASN A 241 -33.65 -11.27 14.56
N GLY A 242 -33.52 -12.37 13.83
CA GLY A 242 -34.50 -13.45 13.83
C GLY A 242 -33.82 -14.81 13.71
N VAL A 243 -34.63 -15.86 13.89
CA VAL A 243 -34.17 -17.24 13.82
C VAL A 243 -34.93 -17.96 12.71
N LEU A 244 -34.19 -18.72 11.93
CA LEU A 244 -34.72 -19.59 10.87
C LEU A 244 -34.35 -21.04 11.13
N PRO A 245 -35.20 -22.01 10.74
CA PRO A 245 -34.87 -23.41 10.89
C PRO A 245 -33.71 -23.83 9.97
N LEU A 246 -33.02 -24.90 10.33
CA LEU A 246 -31.76 -25.32 9.70
C LEU A 246 -31.91 -25.80 8.24
N ASP A 247 -33.12 -26.18 7.84
CA ASP A 247 -33.49 -26.63 6.50
C ASP A 247 -33.78 -25.46 5.54
N ALA A 248 -33.83 -24.21 6.03
CA ALA A 248 -34.04 -23.03 5.21
C ALA A 248 -32.84 -22.78 4.27
N ASN A 249 -33.10 -22.74 2.95
CA ASN A 249 -32.08 -22.51 1.91
C ASN A 249 -31.73 -21.02 1.77
N ILE A 250 -30.98 -20.48 2.74
CA ILE A 250 -30.64 -19.05 2.80
C ILE A 250 -29.12 -18.87 2.66
N ARG A 251 -28.72 -17.80 1.96
CA ARG A 251 -27.32 -17.47 1.68
C ARG A 251 -27.02 -16.02 2.02
N SER A 252 -25.74 -15.69 2.16
CA SER A 252 -25.30 -14.30 2.24
C SER A 252 -25.67 -13.52 0.97
N GLY A 253 -26.11 -12.28 1.16
CA GLY A 253 -26.59 -11.41 0.07
C GLY A 253 -28.06 -11.60 -0.31
N TYR A 254 -28.86 -12.25 0.54
CA TYR A 254 -30.33 -12.21 0.46
C TYR A 254 -30.84 -10.92 1.12
N PHE A 255 -32.08 -10.56 0.84
CA PHE A 255 -32.76 -9.40 1.41
C PHE A 255 -33.92 -9.84 2.29
N VAL A 256 -34.43 -8.93 3.10
CA VAL A 256 -35.70 -9.05 3.79
C VAL A 256 -36.60 -7.88 3.46
N ALA A 257 -37.91 -8.10 3.46
CA ALA A 257 -38.90 -7.07 3.17
C ALA A 257 -40.04 -7.10 4.19
N LEU A 258 -40.58 -5.93 4.53
CA LEU A 258 -41.85 -5.81 5.25
C LEU A 258 -42.98 -6.45 4.42
N ALA A 259 -43.97 -7.05 5.08
CA ALA A 259 -45.06 -7.76 4.40
C ALA A 259 -45.79 -6.93 3.32
N ASP A 260 -45.90 -5.61 3.53
CA ASP A 260 -46.62 -4.68 2.65
C ASP A 260 -45.72 -4.02 1.58
N SER A 261 -44.43 -4.31 1.58
CA SER A 261 -43.43 -3.57 0.78
C SER A 261 -43.03 -4.24 -0.54
N VAL A 262 -43.53 -5.45 -0.80
CA VAL A 262 -43.31 -6.14 -2.07
C VAL A 262 -44.36 -5.67 -3.10
N PRO A 263 -43.95 -5.16 -4.28
CA PRO A 263 -44.91 -4.76 -5.32
C PRO A 263 -45.84 -5.92 -5.65
N HIS A 264 -47.15 -5.67 -5.61
CA HIS A 264 -48.18 -6.56 -6.17
C HIS A 264 -47.94 -6.72 -7.68
N GLY A 265 -47.10 -7.67 -8.08
CA GLY A 265 -46.75 -7.83 -9.49
C GLY A 265 -45.81 -8.97 -9.89
N ALA A 266 -45.41 -9.87 -8.97
CA ALA A 266 -44.60 -11.05 -9.31
C ALA A 266 -45.39 -12.36 -9.24
N ASN A 267 -46.72 -12.30 -9.37
CA ASN A 267 -47.57 -13.48 -9.40
C ASN A 267 -48.64 -13.33 -10.48
N ARG A 268 -48.23 -13.38 -11.75
CA ARG A 268 -49.08 -13.81 -12.87
C ARG A 268 -48.22 -14.61 -13.85
N SER A 269 -48.49 -15.92 -13.83
CA SER A 269 -48.26 -16.96 -14.85
C SER A 269 -46.90 -17.04 -15.53
#